data_AF-A0A923KHW8-F1
#
_entry.id   AF-A0A923KHW8-F1
#
_cell.length_a   1.000
_cell.length_b   1.000
_cell.length_c   1.000
_cell.angle_alpha   90.00
_cell.angle_beta   90.00
_cell.angle_gamma   90.00
#
_symmetry.space_group_name_H-M   'P 1'
#
loop_
_entity.id
_entity.type
_entity.pdbx_description
1 polymer ?
#
loop_
_entity_poly.entity_id
_entity_poly.type
_entity_poly.pdbx_seq_one_letter_code
_entity_poly.pdbx_strand_id
1 'polypeptide(L)'
;MSKKKMLGSHVKELLSGVSDHGSAHLSEVETDLAQTALLLGEAIEKLGVSFLALHSAVLKEQDEISMIIDAGSISEDSIDRLKTIQQEIAQHINSAVTCLQFQDLTSQLISRTMQRCEGLREVLTALGVVGDDLATDTESDDIAHLLKETTLRLEKQSADLKDLLRKAVHQKHLDSGDIELF
;
A
#
# COMPACT_ATOMS: atom_id res chain seq x y z
N MET A 1 -31.92 17.92 -36.25
CA MET A 1 -31.85 16.61 -35.58
C MET A 1 -32.91 16.54 -34.48
N SER A 2 -33.54 15.38 -34.26
CA SER A 2 -34.54 15.22 -33.19
C SER A 2 -33.86 15.26 -31.81
N LYS A 3 -34.49 15.87 -30.79
CA LYS A 3 -33.98 15.95 -29.41
C LYS A 3 -33.54 14.59 -28.84
N LYS A 4 -34.17 13.50 -29.28
CA LYS A 4 -33.84 12.12 -28.85
C LYS A 4 -32.45 11.67 -29.35
N LYS A 5 -32.09 11.99 -30.60
CA LYS A 5 -30.78 11.67 -31.20
C LYS A 5 -29.63 12.41 -30.51
N MET A 6 -29.89 13.64 -30.05
CA MET A 6 -28.91 14.37 -29.25
C MET A 6 -28.68 13.72 -27.89
N LEU A 7 -29.70 13.15 -27.25
CA LEU A 7 -29.55 12.53 -25.93
C LEU A 7 -28.61 11.32 -25.97
N GLY A 8 -28.78 10.43 -26.96
CA GLY A 8 -27.92 9.26 -27.14
C GLY A 8 -26.46 9.62 -27.40
N SER A 9 -26.20 10.65 -28.21
CA SER A 9 -24.83 11.10 -28.47
C SER A 9 -24.14 11.67 -27.22
N HIS A 10 -24.85 12.46 -26.40
CA HIS A 10 -24.28 13.05 -25.18
C HIS A 10 -24.05 11.99 -24.09
N VAL A 11 -24.94 11.01 -23.97
CA VAL A 11 -24.75 9.90 -23.02
C VAL A 11 -23.56 9.04 -23.44
N LYS A 12 -23.43 8.74 -24.74
CA LYS A 12 -22.26 8.05 -25.27
C LYS A 12 -20.96 8.80 -24.92
N GLU A 13 -20.89 10.08 -25.27
CA GLU A 13 -19.71 10.91 -25.03
C GLU A 13 -19.35 11.02 -23.55
N LEU A 14 -20.36 11.09 -22.67
CA LEU A 14 -20.16 11.08 -21.22
C LEU A 14 -19.61 9.74 -20.74
N LEU A 15 -20.19 8.62 -21.16
CA LEU A 15 -19.78 7.28 -20.70
C LEU A 15 -18.40 6.90 -21.21
N SER A 16 -18.11 7.15 -22.50
CA SER A 16 -16.79 6.95 -23.07
C SER A 16 -15.78 7.89 -22.42
N GLY A 17 -16.12 9.17 -22.26
CA GLY A 17 -15.27 10.15 -21.59
C GLY A 17 -14.93 9.75 -20.16
N VAL A 18 -15.90 9.34 -19.34
CA VAL A 18 -15.67 8.89 -17.96
C VAL A 18 -14.84 7.61 -17.92
N SER A 19 -15.09 6.65 -18.82
CA SER A 19 -14.31 5.42 -18.94
C SER A 19 -12.85 5.71 -19.27
N ASP A 20 -12.60 6.51 -20.31
CA ASP A 20 -11.26 6.79 -20.83
C ASP A 20 -10.43 7.59 -19.82
N HIS A 21 -10.97 8.72 -19.35
CA HIS A 21 -10.27 9.58 -18.38
C HIS A 21 -10.13 8.87 -17.03
N GLY A 22 -11.15 8.13 -16.60
CA GLY A 22 -11.10 7.34 -15.37
C GLY A 22 -10.02 6.27 -15.44
N SER A 23 -9.93 5.55 -16.55
CA SER A 23 -8.93 4.48 -16.73
C SER A 23 -7.52 5.04 -16.81
N ALA A 24 -7.33 6.18 -17.47
CA ALA A 24 -6.05 6.87 -17.53
C ALA A 24 -5.56 7.29 -16.14
N HIS A 25 -6.39 8.01 -15.37
CA HIS A 25 -6.03 8.41 -13.99
C HIS A 25 -5.81 7.22 -13.08
N LEU A 26 -6.56 6.14 -13.26
CA LEU A 26 -6.39 4.94 -12.46
C LEU A 26 -5.08 4.22 -12.77
N SER A 27 -4.66 4.21 -14.04
CA SER A 27 -3.34 3.70 -14.44
C SER A 27 -2.19 4.53 -13.85
N GLU A 28 -2.36 5.85 -13.73
CA GLU A 28 -1.38 6.72 -13.05
C GLU A 28 -1.30 6.36 -11.56
N VAL A 29 -2.44 6.23 -10.87
CA VAL A 29 -2.49 5.84 -9.46
C VAL A 29 -1.89 4.45 -9.23
N GLU A 30 -2.16 3.48 -10.10
CA GLU A 30 -1.56 2.14 -10.04
C GLU A 30 -0.04 2.21 -10.17
N THR A 31 0.47 3.07 -11.08
CA THR A 31 1.91 3.29 -11.26
C THR A 31 2.55 3.93 -10.03
N ASP A 32 1.93 4.97 -9.48
CA ASP A 32 2.40 5.66 -8.27
C ASP A 32 2.41 4.73 -7.05
N LEU A 33 1.39 3.87 -6.90
CA LEU A 33 1.32 2.88 -5.83
C LEU A 33 2.42 1.82 -5.97
N ALA A 34 2.67 1.33 -7.18
CA ALA A 34 3.75 0.37 -7.44
C ALA A 34 5.12 1.00 -7.14
N GLN A 35 5.35 2.24 -7.56
CA GLN A 35 6.57 2.97 -7.26
C GLN A 35 6.73 3.23 -5.75
N THR A 36 5.65 3.61 -5.07
CA THR A 36 5.66 3.82 -3.62
C THR A 36 6.02 2.53 -2.88
N ALA A 37 5.49 1.38 -3.32
CA ALA A 37 5.82 0.08 -2.73
C ALA A 37 7.32 -0.24 -2.87
N LEU A 38 7.90 0.00 -4.05
CA LEU A 38 9.32 -0.23 -4.31
C LEU A 38 10.20 0.70 -3.46
N LEU A 39 9.95 2.01 -3.49
CA LEU A 39 10.73 3.00 -2.72
C LEU A 39 10.66 2.75 -1.22
N LEU A 40 9.48 2.37 -0.72
CA LEU A 40 9.31 2.02 0.69
C LEU A 40 10.13 0.78 1.06
N GLY A 41 10.11 -0.26 0.22
CA GLY A 41 10.91 -1.46 0.39
C GLY A 41 12.41 -1.15 0.46
N GLU A 42 12.92 -0.38 -0.49
CA GLU A 42 14.34 0.04 -0.51
C GLU A 42 14.73 0.89 0.71
N ALA A 43 13.86 1.84 1.11
CA ALA A 43 14.13 2.70 2.25
C ALA A 43 14.25 1.88 3.53
N ILE A 44 13.40 0.88 3.70
CA ILE A 44 13.39 0.00 4.87
C ILE A 44 14.60 -0.92 4.88
N GLU A 45 14.98 -1.49 3.75
CA GLU A 45 16.21 -2.29 3.64
C GLU A 45 17.44 -1.46 4.03
N LYS A 46 17.58 -0.25 3.48
CA LYS A 46 18.69 0.67 3.82
C LYS A 46 18.69 1.06 5.30
N LEU A 47 17.51 1.28 5.89
CA LEU A 47 17.37 1.59 7.31
C LEU A 47 17.83 0.40 8.17
N GLY A 48 17.41 -0.83 7.82
CA GLY A 48 17.81 -2.06 8.49
C GLY A 48 19.33 -2.28 8.44
N VAL A 49 19.94 -2.13 7.26
CA VAL A 49 21.40 -2.19 7.10
C VAL A 49 22.10 -1.14 7.96
N SER A 50 21.59 0.10 7.99
CA SER A 50 22.18 1.18 8.79
C SER A 50 22.12 0.89 10.29
N PHE A 51 21.02 0.33 10.79
CA PHE A 51 20.89 -0.06 12.19
C PHE A 51 21.84 -1.20 12.57
N LEU A 52 21.97 -2.23 11.73
CA LEU A 52 22.93 -3.33 11.96
C LEU A 52 24.37 -2.83 11.93
N ALA A 53 24.71 -1.93 11.01
CA ALA A 53 26.03 -1.31 10.94
C ALA A 53 26.33 -0.47 12.19
N LEU A 54 25.35 0.30 12.68
CA LEU A 54 25.48 1.08 13.91
C LEU A 54 25.65 0.16 15.13
N HIS A 55 24.88 -0.92 15.21
CA HIS A 55 25.05 -1.93 16.26
C HIS A 55 26.47 -2.51 16.27
N SER A 56 26.98 -2.90 15.10
CA SER A 56 28.34 -3.43 14.98
C SER A 56 29.42 -2.39 15.32
N ALA A 57 29.24 -1.13 14.94
CA ALA A 57 30.17 -0.06 15.27
C ALA A 57 30.23 0.19 16.78
N VAL A 58 29.06 0.20 17.43
CA VAL A 58 28.94 0.34 18.89
C VAL A 58 29.60 -0.83 19.62
N LEU A 59 29.46 -2.07 19.13
CA LEU A 59 30.19 -3.23 19.68
C LEU A 59 31.71 -3.09 19.54
N LYS A 60 32.21 -2.64 18.39
CA LYS A 60 33.65 -2.43 18.18
C LYS A 60 34.22 -1.32 19.06
N GLU A 61 33.49 -0.23 19.21
CA GLU A 61 33.85 0.85 20.13
C GLU A 61 33.97 0.33 21.57
N GLN A 62 33.12 -0.60 21.98
CA GLN A 62 33.15 -1.21 23.31
C GLN A 62 34.35 -2.12 23.53
N ASP A 63 34.74 -2.90 22.52
CA ASP A 63 35.95 -3.72 22.60
C ASP A 63 37.18 -2.83 22.82
N GLU A 64 37.29 -1.75 22.06
CA GLU A 64 38.39 -0.78 22.20
C GLU A 64 38.37 -0.06 23.56
N ILE A 65 37.20 0.37 24.04
CA ILE A 65 37.09 0.99 25.37
C ILE A 65 37.43 -0.01 26.48
N SER A 66 37.01 -1.28 26.37
CA SER A 66 37.36 -2.32 27.34
C SER A 66 38.87 -2.56 27.38
N MET A 67 39.54 -2.60 26.22
CA MET A 67 41.00 -2.71 26.17
C MET A 67 41.70 -1.49 26.80
N ILE A 68 41.15 -0.28 26.65
CA ILE A 68 41.67 0.94 27.29
C ILE A 68 41.47 0.91 28.81
N ILE A 69 40.31 0.44 29.26
CA ILE A 69 40.00 0.24 30.69
C ILE A 69 40.98 -0.77 31.30
N ASP A 70 41.19 -1.93 30.65
CA ASP A 70 42.09 -2.98 31.13
C ASP A 70 43.56 -2.53 31.13
N ALA A 71 43.94 -1.59 30.25
CA ALA A 71 45.28 -1.01 30.16
C ALA A 71 45.52 0.17 31.13
N GLY A 72 44.51 0.66 31.85
CA GLY A 72 44.58 1.86 32.70
C GLY A 72 43.81 1.75 34.02
N SER A 73 43.83 2.80 34.83
CA SER A 73 43.05 2.88 36.08
C SER A 73 41.81 3.74 35.88
N ILE A 74 40.77 3.20 35.27
CA ILE A 74 39.47 3.88 35.08
C ILE A 74 38.55 3.52 36.26
N SER A 75 37.74 4.50 36.70
CA SER A 75 36.77 4.32 37.80
C SER A 75 35.68 3.30 37.43
N GLU A 76 35.39 2.35 38.32
CA GLU A 76 34.29 1.37 38.16
C GLU A 76 32.94 2.01 37.84
N ASP A 77 32.63 3.17 38.45
CA ASP A 77 31.38 3.91 38.19
C ASP A 77 31.27 4.39 36.73
N SER A 78 32.40 4.75 36.11
CA SER A 78 32.42 5.15 34.69
C SER A 78 32.23 3.96 33.76
N ILE A 79 32.72 2.78 34.16
CA ILE A 79 32.56 1.52 33.41
C ILE A 79 31.09 1.08 33.44
N ASP A 80 30.45 1.13 34.60
CA ASP A 80 29.04 0.72 34.74
C ASP A 80 28.07 1.66 34.02
N ARG A 81 28.33 2.98 34.05
CA ARG A 81 27.56 3.95 33.25
C ARG A 81 27.65 3.67 31.76
N LEU A 82 28.84 3.30 31.26
CA LEU A 82 29.04 2.97 29.85
C LEU A 82 28.27 1.70 29.45
N LYS A 83 28.33 0.65 30.28
CA LYS A 83 27.55 -0.59 30.07
C LYS A 83 26.05 -0.34 30.04
N THR A 84 25.56 0.57 30.88
CA THR A 84 24.14 0.94 30.91
C THR A 84 23.71 1.62 29.60
N ILE A 85 24.47 2.63 29.14
CA ILE A 85 24.21 3.32 27.86
C ILE A 85 24.24 2.32 26.68
N GLN A 86 25.15 1.34 26.73
CA GLN A 86 25.23 0.26 25.75
C GLN A 86 23.97 -0.59 25.69
N GLN A 87 23.43 -0.99 26.85
CA GLN A 87 22.19 -1.78 26.90
C GLN A 87 21.00 -0.99 26.33
N GLU A 88 20.93 0.31 26.64
CA GLU A 88 19.90 1.20 26.10
C GLU A 88 20.01 1.31 24.56
N ILE A 89 21.21 1.46 24.01
CA ILE A 89 21.42 1.49 22.56
C ILE A 89 20.98 0.18 21.91
N ALA A 90 21.37 -0.98 22.46
CA ALA A 90 20.97 -2.28 21.93
C ALA A 90 19.44 -2.46 21.96
N GLN A 91 18.77 -2.01 23.02
CA GLN A 91 17.32 -2.05 23.13
C GLN A 91 16.63 -1.16 22.10
N HIS A 92 17.16 0.04 21.84
CA HIS A 92 16.63 0.96 20.83
C HIS A 92 16.80 0.40 19.41
N ILE A 93 17.92 -0.26 19.12
CA ILE A 93 18.15 -0.91 17.82
C ILE A 93 17.18 -2.07 17.62
N ASN A 94 17.01 -2.94 18.63
CA ASN A 94 16.03 -4.03 18.56
C ASN A 94 14.61 -3.51 18.36
N SER A 95 14.23 -2.44 19.07
CA SER A 95 12.93 -1.78 18.88
C SER A 95 12.77 -1.23 17.46
N ALA A 96 13.84 -0.68 16.87
CA ALA A 96 13.82 -0.19 15.50
C ALA A 96 13.69 -1.32 14.46
N VAL A 97 14.29 -2.48 14.72
CA VAL A 97 14.10 -3.70 13.91
C VAL A 97 12.67 -4.21 14.02
N THR A 98 12.09 -4.24 15.23
CA THR A 98 10.66 -4.56 15.42
C THR A 98 9.76 -3.57 14.68
N CYS A 99 10.12 -2.29 14.62
CA CYS A 99 9.38 -1.30 13.82
C CYS A 99 9.39 -1.61 12.31
N LEU A 100 10.36 -2.39 11.80
CA LEU A 100 10.31 -2.87 10.42
C LEU A 100 9.13 -3.82 10.19
N GLN A 101 8.50 -4.39 11.22
CA GLN A 101 7.26 -5.16 11.07
C GLN A 101 6.06 -4.27 10.65
N PHE A 102 6.10 -2.95 10.90
CA PHE A 102 5.13 -2.02 10.32
C PHE A 102 5.25 -1.91 8.78
N GLN A 103 6.37 -2.34 8.21
CA GLN A 103 6.51 -2.52 6.76
C GLN A 103 5.43 -3.44 6.22
N ASP A 104 5.29 -4.62 6.80
CA ASP A 104 4.36 -5.64 6.32
C ASP A 104 2.91 -5.11 6.36
N LEU A 105 2.55 -4.38 7.41
CA LEU A 105 1.25 -3.70 7.49
C LEU A 105 1.05 -2.67 6.36
N THR A 106 2.10 -1.91 6.02
CA THR A 106 2.07 -0.89 4.98
C THR A 106 2.04 -1.50 3.58
N SER A 107 2.87 -2.50 3.31
CA SER A 107 2.86 -3.28 2.07
C SER A 107 1.49 -3.92 1.81
N GLN A 108 0.85 -4.43 2.86
CA GLN A 108 -0.52 -4.95 2.76
C GLN A 108 -1.58 -3.86 2.50
N LEU A 109 -1.41 -2.64 3.03
CA LEU A 109 -2.29 -1.52 2.70
C LEU A 109 -2.13 -1.10 1.23
N ILE A 110 -0.89 -1.02 0.73
CA ILE A 110 -0.61 -0.69 -0.67
C ILE A 110 -1.17 -1.77 -1.59
N SER A 111 -0.91 -3.05 -1.30
CA SER A 111 -1.46 -4.17 -2.07
C SER A 111 -2.99 -4.17 -2.12
N ARG A 112 -3.66 -3.85 -1.02
CA ARG A 112 -5.13 -3.70 -1.00
C ARG A 112 -5.60 -2.52 -1.83
N THR A 113 -4.85 -1.42 -1.82
CA THR A 113 -5.20 -0.25 -2.62
C THR A 113 -5.04 -0.55 -4.11
N MET A 114 -4.00 -1.28 -4.51
CA MET A 114 -3.84 -1.77 -5.89
C MET A 114 -5.01 -2.68 -6.31
N GLN A 115 -5.43 -3.64 -5.47
CA GLN A 115 -6.61 -4.48 -5.77
C GLN A 115 -7.91 -3.66 -5.91
N ARG A 116 -8.06 -2.58 -5.13
CA ARG A 116 -9.19 -1.67 -5.27
C ARG A 116 -9.14 -0.89 -6.58
N CYS A 117 -7.95 -0.47 -7.00
CA CYS A 117 -7.76 0.17 -8.29
C CYS A 117 -8.14 -0.80 -9.42
N GLU A 118 -7.66 -2.04 -9.38
CA GLU A 118 -8.01 -3.05 -10.39
C GLU A 118 -9.53 -3.28 -10.50
N GLY A 119 -10.23 -3.42 -9.36
CA GLY A 119 -11.69 -3.55 -9.37
C GLY A 119 -12.42 -2.30 -9.90
N LEU A 120 -11.88 -1.09 -9.64
CA LEU A 120 -12.42 0.14 -10.20
C LEU A 120 -12.19 0.23 -11.72
N ARG A 121 -11.07 -0.31 -12.21
CA ARG A 121 -10.74 -0.36 -13.64
C ARG A 121 -11.71 -1.25 -14.39
N GLU A 122 -12.11 -2.39 -13.82
CA GLU A 122 -13.15 -3.26 -14.38
C GLU A 122 -14.51 -2.55 -14.50
N VAL A 123 -14.86 -1.74 -13.49
CA VAL A 123 -16.06 -0.90 -13.49
C VAL A 123 -16.01 0.17 -14.60
N LEU A 124 -14.88 0.84 -14.77
CA LEU A 124 -14.71 1.85 -15.82
C LEU A 124 -14.74 1.21 -17.21
N THR A 125 -14.10 0.05 -17.38
CA THR A 125 -14.15 -0.73 -18.63
C THR A 125 -15.59 -1.13 -18.97
N ALA A 126 -16.38 -1.54 -17.97
CA ALA A 126 -17.79 -1.84 -18.16
C ALA A 126 -18.60 -0.63 -18.66
N LEU A 127 -18.31 0.57 -18.14
CA LEU A 127 -18.92 1.83 -18.57
C LEU A 127 -18.53 2.19 -20.01
N GLY A 128 -17.28 1.97 -20.40
CA GLY A 128 -16.79 2.20 -21.76
C GLY A 128 -17.50 1.34 -22.79
N VAL A 129 -17.63 0.03 -22.53
CA VAL A 129 -18.35 -0.91 -23.41
C VAL A 129 -19.79 -0.47 -23.66
N VAL A 130 -20.49 -0.02 -22.60
CA VAL A 130 -21.87 0.50 -22.70
C VAL A 130 -21.93 1.79 -23.51
N GLY A 131 -20.94 2.68 -23.35
CA GLY A 131 -20.80 3.89 -24.17
C GLY A 131 -20.60 3.57 -25.65
N ASP A 132 -19.81 2.55 -25.97
CA ASP A 132 -19.56 2.13 -27.35
C ASP A 132 -20.78 1.50 -28.02
N ASP A 133 -21.52 0.65 -27.29
CA ASP A 133 -22.74 -0.02 -27.74
C ASP A 133 -23.92 0.93 -27.99
N LEU A 134 -23.90 2.14 -27.42
CA LEU A 134 -24.88 3.18 -27.70
C LEU A 134 -24.71 3.72 -29.13
N ALA A 135 -25.70 3.46 -29.98
CA ALA A 135 -25.81 4.14 -31.27
C ALA A 135 -26.27 5.61 -31.07
N THR A 136 -25.84 6.51 -31.94
CA THR A 136 -26.24 7.93 -31.93
C THR A 136 -27.74 8.16 -32.16
N ASP A 137 -28.46 7.15 -32.64
CA ASP A 137 -29.90 7.18 -32.90
C ASP A 137 -30.76 6.39 -31.89
N THR A 138 -30.15 5.88 -30.80
CA THR A 138 -30.84 5.07 -29.79
C THR A 138 -32.03 5.84 -29.17
N GLU A 139 -33.18 5.18 -29.04
CA GLU A 139 -34.36 5.82 -28.47
C GLU A 139 -34.20 6.07 -26.96
N SER A 140 -34.92 7.08 -26.44
CA SER A 140 -34.79 7.53 -25.05
C SER A 140 -35.15 6.45 -24.02
N ASP A 141 -36.07 5.55 -24.35
CA ASP A 141 -36.50 4.47 -23.45
C ASP A 141 -35.45 3.34 -23.41
N ASP A 142 -34.81 3.06 -24.55
CA ASP A 142 -33.69 2.11 -24.64
C ASP A 142 -32.46 2.61 -23.87
N ILE A 143 -32.16 3.91 -23.95
CA ILE A 143 -31.10 4.55 -23.14
C ILE A 143 -31.39 4.40 -21.64
N ALA A 144 -32.63 4.63 -21.21
CA ALA A 144 -33.01 4.50 -19.80
C ALA A 144 -32.88 3.05 -19.31
N HIS A 145 -33.24 2.07 -20.13
CA HIS A 145 -33.07 0.66 -19.82
C HIS A 145 -31.58 0.28 -19.68
N LEU A 146 -30.75 0.72 -20.63
CA LEU A 146 -29.31 0.45 -20.64
C LEU A 146 -28.59 1.06 -19.43
N LEU A 147 -28.92 2.31 -19.06
CA LEU A 147 -28.37 2.97 -17.87
C LEU A 147 -28.77 2.25 -16.58
N LYS A 148 -30.02 1.78 -16.50
CA LYS A 148 -30.51 1.02 -15.35
C LYS A 148 -29.78 -0.32 -15.20
N GLU A 149 -29.60 -1.05 -16.30
CA GLU A 149 -28.84 -2.31 -16.32
C GLU A 149 -27.38 -2.09 -15.91
N THR A 150 -26.76 -1.02 -16.42
CA THR A 150 -25.39 -0.63 -16.08
C THR A 150 -25.28 -0.30 -14.59
N THR A 151 -26.22 0.47 -14.04
CA THR A 151 -26.23 0.81 -12.61
C THR A 151 -26.33 -0.45 -11.74
N LEU A 152 -27.21 -1.39 -12.08
CA LEU A 152 -27.34 -2.66 -11.35
C LEU A 152 -26.05 -3.50 -11.41
N ARG A 153 -25.39 -3.56 -12.57
CA ARG A 153 -24.12 -4.25 -12.74
C ARG A 153 -23.01 -3.60 -11.90
N LEU A 154 -22.95 -2.27 -11.87
CA LEU A 154 -22.00 -1.51 -11.06
C LEU A 154 -22.22 -1.71 -9.56
N GLU A 155 -23.48 -1.72 -9.10
CA GLU A 155 -23.82 -2.00 -7.70
C GLU A 155 -23.35 -3.40 -7.28
N LYS A 156 -23.56 -4.40 -8.14
CA LYS A 156 -23.09 -5.76 -7.91
C LYS A 156 -21.56 -5.83 -7.84
N GLN A 157 -20.86 -5.28 -8.84
CA GLN A 157 -19.39 -5.27 -8.85
C GLN A 157 -18.81 -4.52 -7.63
N SER A 158 -19.45 -3.42 -7.21
CA SER A 158 -19.06 -2.69 -5.99
C SER A 158 -19.25 -3.53 -4.73
N ALA A 159 -20.33 -4.29 -4.63
CA ALA A 159 -20.58 -5.20 -3.51
C ALA A 159 -19.60 -6.36 -3.48
N ASP A 160 -19.32 -6.99 -4.63
CA ASP A 160 -18.37 -8.09 -4.75
C ASP A 160 -16.95 -7.64 -4.39
N LEU A 161 -16.54 -6.45 -4.87
CA LEU A 161 -15.26 -5.83 -4.50
C LEU A 161 -15.17 -5.59 -2.98
N LYS A 162 -16.24 -5.06 -2.36
CA LYS A 162 -16.29 -4.88 -0.90
C LYS A 162 -16.18 -6.19 -0.13
N ASP A 163 -16.79 -7.27 -0.62
CA ASP A 163 -16.77 -8.58 0.05
C ASP A 163 -15.41 -9.28 -0.06
N LEU A 164 -14.79 -9.24 -1.24
CA LEU A 164 -13.40 -9.70 -1.46
C LEU A 164 -12.42 -9.01 -0.50
N LEU A 165 -12.54 -7.69 -0.38
CA LEU A 165 -11.69 -6.90 0.52
C LEU A 165 -11.94 -7.22 2.00
N ARG A 166 -13.17 -7.52 2.40
CA ARG A 166 -13.50 -7.95 3.77
C ARG A 166 -12.95 -9.34 4.10
N LYS A 167 -13.02 -10.29 3.17
CA LYS A 167 -12.49 -11.65 3.37
C LYS A 167 -10.97 -11.66 3.50
N ALA A 168 -10.27 -10.84 2.72
CA ALA A 168 -8.82 -10.67 2.82
C ALA A 168 -8.36 -10.12 4.19
N VAL A 169 -9.22 -9.37 4.91
CA VAL A 169 -8.91 -8.79 6.23
C VAL A 169 -8.92 -9.81 7.37
N HIS A 170 -9.58 -10.97 7.21
CA HIS A 170 -9.72 -11.95 8.29
C HIS A 170 -8.48 -12.84 8.48
N GLN A 171 -7.48 -12.75 7.60
CA GLN A 171 -6.26 -13.54 7.68
C GLN A 171 -5.13 -12.70 8.27
N LYS A 172 -5.28 -12.27 9.52
CA LYS A 172 -4.30 -11.40 10.17
C LYS A 172 -4.35 -11.51 11.70
N HIS A 173 -3.70 -12.53 12.25
CA HIS A 173 -3.23 -12.48 13.63
C HIS A 173 -1.72 -12.50 13.64
N LEU A 174 -1.16 -11.38 14.12
CA LEU A 174 0.27 -11.20 14.41
C LEU A 174 0.68 -11.88 15.73
N ASP A 175 -0.29 -12.41 16.49
CA ASP A 175 -0.11 -13.08 17.79
C ASP A 175 0.16 -14.58 17.71
N SER A 176 0.20 -15.21 16.53
CA SER A 176 0.42 -16.67 16.43
C SER A 176 1.90 -17.09 16.30
N GLY A 177 2.83 -16.17 16.56
CA GLY A 177 4.25 -16.45 16.45
C GLY A 177 5.02 -15.59 17.43
N ASP A 178 4.96 -15.95 18.72
CA ASP A 178 6.09 -15.76 19.62
C ASP A 178 7.33 -16.27 18.90
N ILE A 179 8.16 -15.35 18.39
CA ILE A 179 9.53 -15.70 18.04
C ILE A 179 10.28 -15.59 19.35
N GLU A 180 10.50 -16.73 19.99
CA GLU A 180 11.58 -16.90 20.95
C GLU A 180 12.87 -16.44 20.25
N LEU A 181 13.30 -15.23 20.59
CA LEU A 181 14.62 -14.72 20.26
C LEU A 181 15.62 -15.52 21.09
N PHE A 182 16.40 -16.38 20.41
CA PHE A 182 17.67 -16.88 20.92
C PHE A 182 18.67 -15.73 21.07
#